data_AF-A0A3Q0RLT8-F1
#
_entry.id   AF-A0A3Q0RLT8-F1
#
_cell.length_a   1.000
_cell.length_b   1.000
_cell.length_c   1.000
_cell.angle_alpha   90.00
_cell.angle_beta   90.00
_cell.angle_gamma   90.00
#
_symmetry.space_group_name_H-M   'P 1'
#
loop_
_entity.id
_entity.type
_entity.pdbx_description
1 polymer ?
#
loop_
_entity_poly.entity_id
_entity_poly.type
_entity_poly.pdbx_seq_one_letter_code
_entity_poly.pdbx_strand_id
1 'polypeptide(L)'
;MSYTDVVIHEIQRMADIVLFNVAHMATKDTRVDNYTIPKGTMLLATLHSVLHDESMWETPHSFNPQHFLDQDGKFRKREAFLPFSAGKRVCLGEQLARMELFLFFTSILQRFSLSPPAGEQPSLEFRLGGTRCPKPYRLCAVPR
;
A
#
# COMPACT_ATOMS: atom_id res chain seq x y z
N MET A 1 -16.35 5.31 -8.91
CA MET A 1 -15.51 6.03 -9.89
C MET A 1 -14.31 5.15 -10.16
N SER A 2 -14.32 4.34 -11.22
CA SER A 2 -13.38 3.21 -11.36
C SER A 2 -11.92 3.62 -11.27
N TYR A 3 -11.52 4.73 -11.91
CA TYR A 3 -10.12 5.13 -11.96
C TYR A 3 -9.59 5.72 -10.66
N THR A 4 -10.44 6.34 -9.83
CA THR A 4 -10.03 6.84 -8.51
C THR A 4 -9.63 5.69 -7.59
N ASP A 5 -10.41 4.61 -7.58
CA ASP A 5 -10.11 3.42 -6.80
C ASP A 5 -8.79 2.78 -7.26
N VAL A 6 -8.57 2.71 -8.57
CA VAL A 6 -7.32 2.24 -9.18
C VAL A 6 -6.11 3.04 -8.67
N VAL A 7 -6.20 4.38 -8.69
CA VAL A 7 -5.13 5.26 -8.20
C VAL A 7 -4.89 5.08 -6.71
N ILE A 8 -5.94 5.00 -5.89
CA ILE A 8 -5.79 4.78 -4.43
C ILE A 8 -5.10 3.44 -4.15
N HIS A 9 -5.46 2.37 -4.85
CA HIS A 9 -4.82 1.07 -4.67
C HIS A 9 -3.34 1.10 -5.07
N GLU A 10 -2.99 1.76 -6.18
CA GLU A 10 -1.58 1.91 -6.57
C GLU A 10 -0.80 2.80 -5.60
N ILE A 11 -1.42 3.84 -5.03
CA ILE A 11 -0.82 4.63 -3.95
C ILE A 11 -0.50 3.72 -2.76
N GLN A 12 -1.45 2.89 -2.32
CA GLN A 12 -1.24 1.98 -1.18
C GLN A 12 -0.12 0.96 -1.46
N ARG A 13 -0.09 0.38 -2.67
CA ARG A 13 0.94 -0.59 -3.08
C ARG A 13 2.33 0.05 -3.08
N MET A 14 2.48 1.21 -3.74
CA MET A 14 3.78 1.88 -3.91
C MET A 14 4.26 2.55 -2.62
N ALA A 15 3.33 3.14 -1.85
CA ALA A 15 3.66 3.75 -0.56
C ALA A 15 4.17 2.71 0.44
N ASP A 16 3.61 1.49 0.39
CA ASP A 16 4.02 0.34 1.20
C ASP A 16 4.34 0.76 2.65
N ILE A 17 3.32 1.36 3.27
CA ILE A 17 3.43 2.08 4.55
C ILE A 17 3.91 1.15 5.67
N VAL A 18 3.61 -0.15 5.58
CA VAL A 18 3.99 -1.16 6.56
C VAL A 18 4.84 -2.24 5.87
N LEU A 19 6.17 -2.04 5.77
CA LEU A 19 7.05 -2.99 5.07
C LEU A 19 7.07 -4.35 5.78
N PHE A 20 7.30 -4.29 7.09
CA PHE A 20 7.31 -5.42 7.98
C PHE A 20 5.94 -5.47 8.65
N ASN A 21 5.20 -6.53 8.41
CA ASN A 21 3.94 -6.74 9.10
C ASN A 21 4.16 -6.73 10.63
N VAL A 22 3.09 -6.58 11.40
CA VAL A 22 3.18 -6.73 12.87
C VAL A 22 3.70 -8.13 13.19
N ALA A 23 4.62 -8.23 14.16
CA ALA A 23 5.20 -9.52 14.55
C ALA A 23 4.11 -10.49 15.01
N HIS A 24 4.14 -11.70 14.46
CA HIS A 24 3.31 -12.84 14.84
C HIS A 24 4.14 -13.86 15.61
N MET A 25 3.47 -14.87 16.16
CA MET A 25 4.12 -16.00 16.82
C MET A 25 3.40 -17.30 16.50
N ALA A 26 4.16 -18.36 16.22
CA ALA A 26 3.60 -19.70 16.02
C ALA A 26 3.03 -20.22 17.35
N THR A 27 1.72 -20.49 17.41
CA THR A 27 1.06 -20.97 18.64
C THR A 27 1.23 -22.48 18.88
N LYS A 28 1.70 -23.20 17.86
CA LYS A 28 2.06 -24.62 17.86
C LYS A 28 3.10 -24.85 16.77
N ASP A 29 3.77 -26.00 16.82
CA ASP A 29 4.62 -26.45 15.72
C ASP A 29 3.79 -26.49 14.43
N THR A 30 4.29 -25.85 13.39
CA THR A 30 3.63 -25.74 12.09
C THR A 30 4.64 -25.92 10.97
N ARG A 31 4.16 -26.05 9.73
CA ARG A 31 5.01 -26.09 8.55
C ARG A 31 4.71 -24.91 7.63
N VAL A 32 5.76 -24.32 7.07
CA VAL A 32 5.69 -23.36 5.97
C VAL A 32 6.60 -23.93 4.88
N ASP A 33 6.00 -24.27 3.75
CA ASP A 33 6.65 -25.07 2.70
C ASP A 33 7.32 -26.33 3.27
N ASN A 34 8.63 -26.47 3.04
CA ASN A 34 9.43 -27.59 3.49
C ASN A 34 10.03 -27.39 4.90
N TYR A 35 9.74 -26.27 5.55
CA TYR A 35 10.32 -25.93 6.85
C TYR A 35 9.34 -26.17 8.00
N THR A 36 9.84 -26.76 9.08
CA THR A 36 9.13 -26.83 10.35
C THR A 36 9.43 -25.58 11.16
N ILE A 37 8.37 -24.89 11.59
CA ILE A 37 8.42 -23.71 12.44
C ILE A 37 7.97 -24.15 13.85
N PRO A 38 8.88 -24.21 14.83
CA PRO A 38 8.53 -24.57 16.20
C PRO A 38 7.55 -23.60 16.84
N LYS A 39 6.74 -24.09 17.78
CA LYS A 39 5.91 -23.26 18.67
C LYS A 39 6.78 -22.20 19.37
N GLY A 40 6.24 -21.00 19.48
CA GLY A 40 6.92 -19.87 20.11
C GLY A 40 7.82 -19.09 19.16
N THR A 41 8.04 -19.57 17.93
CA THR A 41 8.84 -18.84 16.93
C THR A 41 8.16 -17.54 16.53
N MET A 42 8.87 -16.42 16.63
CA MET A 42 8.42 -15.13 16.12
C MET A 42 8.46 -15.13 14.59
N LEU A 43 7.39 -14.64 13.98
CA LEU A 43 7.21 -14.58 12.53
C LEU A 43 7.02 -13.13 12.11
N LEU A 44 7.83 -12.65 11.18
CA LEU A 44 7.72 -11.32 10.61
C LEU A 44 7.51 -11.45 9.10
N ALA A 45 6.25 -11.34 8.66
CA ALA A 45 5.93 -11.36 7.25
C ALA A 45 6.34 -10.03 6.60
N THR A 46 7.07 -10.07 5.49
CA THR A 46 7.46 -8.89 4.72
C THR A 46 6.36 -8.55 3.71
N LEU A 47 5.52 -7.57 3.99
CA LEU A 47 4.51 -7.12 3.02
C LEU A 47 5.18 -6.47 1.81
N HIS A 48 6.30 -5.78 2.04
CA HIS A 48 7.13 -5.19 0.99
C HIS A 48 7.44 -6.18 -0.13
N SER A 49 7.83 -7.42 0.22
CA SER A 49 8.23 -8.43 -0.77
C SER A 49 7.07 -8.83 -1.67
N VAL A 50 5.83 -8.86 -1.16
CA VAL A 50 4.65 -9.21 -1.95
C VAL A 50 4.15 -8.03 -2.78
N LEU A 51 4.21 -6.80 -2.24
CA LEU A 51 3.77 -5.58 -2.93
C LEU A 51 4.73 -5.12 -4.05
N HIS A 52 5.95 -5.67 -4.08
CA HIS A 52 6.98 -5.40 -5.10
C HIS A 52 7.50 -6.67 -5.79
N ASP A 53 6.82 -7.81 -5.65
CA ASP A 53 7.19 -9.07 -6.30
C ASP A 53 7.20 -8.92 -7.83
N GLU A 54 8.38 -9.02 -8.46
CA GLU A 54 8.55 -8.88 -9.91
C GLU A 54 7.79 -9.94 -10.73
N SER A 55 7.45 -11.08 -10.11
CA SER A 55 6.62 -12.11 -10.75
C SER A 55 5.12 -11.75 -10.75
N MET A 56 4.72 -10.82 -9.88
CA MET A 56 3.32 -10.44 -9.65
C MET A 56 3.02 -8.98 -10.01
N TRP A 57 4.00 -8.17 -10.41
CA TRP A 57 3.76 -6.77 -10.80
C TRP A 57 4.59 -6.45 -12.04
N GLU A 58 3.95 -5.87 -13.06
CA GLU A 58 4.58 -5.57 -14.34
C GLU A 58 5.67 -4.49 -14.21
N THR A 59 5.46 -3.50 -13.35
CA THR A 59 6.42 -2.41 -13.06
C THR A 59 6.46 -2.12 -11.56
N PRO A 60 7.04 -3.01 -10.72
CA PRO A 60 6.88 -2.96 -9.25
C PRO A 60 7.46 -1.70 -8.63
N HIS A 61 8.51 -1.13 -9.22
CA HIS A 61 9.21 0.06 -8.72
C HIS A 61 8.73 1.36 -9.34
N SER A 62 7.71 1.33 -10.19
CA SER A 62 7.09 2.51 -10.78
C SER A 62 5.66 2.66 -10.27
N PHE A 63 5.21 3.90 -10.12
CA PHE A 63 3.81 4.19 -9.88
C PHE A 63 3.02 3.94 -11.18
N ASN A 64 2.26 2.86 -11.23
CA ASN A 64 1.54 2.44 -12.43
C ASN A 64 0.09 2.01 -12.10
N PRO A 65 -0.90 2.91 -12.29
CA PRO A 65 -2.31 2.59 -12.10
C PRO A 65 -2.79 1.38 -12.93
N GLN A 66 -2.15 1.06 -14.06
CA GLN A 66 -2.52 -0.07 -14.91
C GLN A 66 -2.45 -1.42 -14.18
N HIS A 67 -1.68 -1.52 -13.09
CA HIS A 67 -1.66 -2.72 -12.25
C HIS A 67 -3.05 -3.16 -11.76
N PHE A 68 -3.96 -2.20 -11.57
CA PHE A 68 -5.33 -2.43 -11.07
C PHE A 68 -6.39 -2.30 -12.16
N LEU A 69 -6.02 -2.36 -13.43
CA LEU A 69 -6.94 -2.36 -14.56
C LEU A 69 -6.86 -3.68 -15.35
N ASP A 70 -8.01 -4.24 -15.73
CA ASP A 70 -8.07 -5.34 -16.69
C ASP A 70 -8.01 -4.83 -18.15
N GLN A 71 -8.14 -5.74 -19.11
CA GLN A 71 -8.07 -5.43 -20.54
C GLN A 71 -9.22 -4.53 -21.02
N ASP A 72 -10.34 -4.50 -20.29
CA ASP A 72 -11.49 -3.63 -20.57
C ASP A 72 -11.37 -2.25 -19.87
N GLY A 73 -10.30 -2.03 -19.10
CA GLY A 73 -10.14 -0.83 -18.27
C GLY A 73 -11.05 -0.82 -17.03
N LYS A 74 -11.53 -1.98 -16.58
CA LYS A 74 -12.26 -2.13 -15.31
C LYS A 74 -11.29 -2.42 -14.18
N PHE A 75 -11.69 -2.06 -12.96
CA PHE A 75 -10.90 -2.33 -11.76
C PHE A 75 -10.72 -3.85 -11.57
N ARG A 76 -9.47 -4.30 -11.43
CA ARG A 76 -9.12 -5.67 -11.06
C ARG A 76 -8.44 -5.70 -9.71
N LYS A 77 -8.88 -6.60 -8.82
CA LYS A 77 -8.19 -6.88 -7.56
C LYS A 77 -7.03 -7.83 -7.83
N ARG A 78 -5.86 -7.56 -7.22
CA ARG A 78 -4.68 -8.43 -7.28
C ARG A 78 -4.56 -9.21 -5.98
N GLU A 79 -4.28 -10.51 -6.04
CA GLU A 79 -4.06 -11.34 -4.84
C GLU A 79 -2.81 -10.90 -4.06
N ALA A 80 -1.76 -10.47 -4.78
CA ALA A 80 -0.55 -9.89 -4.21
C ALA A 80 -0.77 -8.51 -3.54
N PHE A 81 -1.98 -7.93 -3.63
CA PHE A 81 -2.30 -6.67 -2.95
C PHE A 81 -2.69 -6.91 -1.49
N LEU A 82 -1.69 -6.98 -0.61
CA LEU A 82 -1.85 -7.27 0.82
C LEU A 82 -1.36 -6.13 1.76
N PRO A 83 -1.71 -4.84 1.53
CA PRO A 83 -1.26 -3.75 2.41
C PRO A 83 -1.85 -3.83 3.83
N PHE A 84 -2.89 -4.64 4.04
CA PHE A 84 -3.57 -4.84 5.32
C PHE A 84 -3.27 -6.22 5.94
N SER A 85 -2.25 -6.93 5.44
CA SER A 85 -1.96 -8.32 5.78
C SER A 85 -3.09 -9.29 5.38
N ALA A 86 -3.12 -10.49 5.97
CA ALA A 86 -4.08 -11.55 5.68
C ALA A 86 -4.40 -12.41 6.91
N GLY A 87 -5.40 -13.28 6.78
CA GLY A 87 -5.77 -14.26 7.80
C GLY A 87 -6.52 -13.66 9.00
N LYS A 88 -6.55 -14.40 10.13
CA LYS A 88 -7.33 -14.03 11.33
C LYS A 88 -6.93 -12.71 12.00
N ARG A 89 -5.79 -12.15 11.59
CA ARG A 89 -5.20 -10.91 12.13
C ARG A 89 -5.03 -9.86 11.03
N VAL A 90 -5.73 -10.01 9.90
CA VAL A 90 -5.90 -8.94 8.91
C VAL A 90 -6.38 -7.67 9.60
N CYS A 91 -5.96 -6.51 9.11
CA CYS A 91 -6.31 -5.23 9.72
C CYS A 91 -7.84 -5.09 9.88
N LEU A 92 -8.30 -5.07 11.15
CA LEU A 92 -9.72 -4.86 11.46
C LEU A 92 -10.25 -3.53 10.91
N GLY A 93 -9.36 -2.53 10.79
CA GLY A 93 -9.67 -1.21 10.26
C GLY A 93 -9.67 -1.12 8.74
N GLU A 94 -9.46 -2.20 7.98
CA GLU A 94 -9.36 -2.13 6.50
C GLU A 94 -10.55 -1.41 5.86
N GLN A 95 -11.79 -1.75 6.27
CA GLN A 95 -12.98 -1.14 5.68
C GLN A 95 -13.07 0.36 5.98
N LEU A 96 -12.75 0.75 7.22
CA LEU A 96 -12.73 2.16 7.63
C LEU A 96 -11.64 2.92 6.86
N ALA A 97 -10.43 2.37 6.77
CA ALA A 97 -9.31 2.96 6.04
C ALA A 97 -9.64 3.15 4.56
N ARG A 98 -10.29 2.18 3.90
CA ARG A 98 -10.73 2.31 2.50
C ARG A 98 -11.73 3.44 2.31
N MET A 99 -12.70 3.56 3.23
CA MET A 99 -13.67 4.64 3.21
C MET A 99 -13.00 6.00 3.41
N GLU A 100 -12.12 6.13 4.41
CA GLU A 100 -11.38 7.37 4.70
C GLU A 100 -10.49 7.78 3.53
N LEU A 101 -9.71 6.85 2.97
CA LEU A 101 -8.86 7.11 1.81
C LEU A 101 -9.69 7.63 0.64
N PHE A 102 -10.80 6.97 0.30
CA PHE A 102 -11.65 7.40 -0.79
C PHE A 102 -12.27 8.79 -0.53
N LEU A 103 -12.89 8.99 0.63
CA LEU A 103 -13.60 10.23 0.96
C LEU A 103 -12.64 11.43 1.06
N PHE A 104 -11.51 11.30 1.77
CA PHE A 104 -10.55 12.39 1.89
C PHE A 104 -9.86 12.69 0.56
N PHE A 105 -9.41 11.66 -0.17
CA PHE A 105 -8.73 11.86 -1.46
C PHE A 105 -9.64 12.55 -2.47
N THR A 106 -10.88 12.08 -2.63
CA THR A 106 -11.85 12.67 -3.56
C THR A 106 -12.26 14.07 -3.13
N SER A 107 -12.54 14.30 -1.84
CA SER A 107 -12.95 15.61 -1.34
C SER A 107 -11.88 16.67 -1.51
N ILE A 108 -10.61 16.33 -1.29
CA ILE A 108 -9.48 17.25 -1.49
C ILE A 108 -9.33 17.58 -2.98
N LEU A 109 -9.25 16.58 -3.86
CA LEU A 109 -9.05 16.79 -5.30
C LEU A 109 -10.27 17.36 -6.05
N GLN A 110 -11.46 17.23 -5.46
CA GLN A 110 -12.67 17.89 -5.96
C GLN A 110 -12.58 19.41 -5.75
N ARG A 111 -11.98 19.87 -4.65
CA ARG A 111 -11.96 21.28 -4.25
C ARG A 111 -10.67 22.00 -4.62
N PHE A 112 -9.55 21.29 -4.66
CA PHE A 112 -8.22 21.87 -4.85
C PHE A 112 -7.46 21.20 -5.98
N SER A 113 -6.71 22.01 -6.72
CA SER A 113 -5.58 21.55 -7.53
C SER A 113 -4.33 21.56 -6.66
N LEU A 114 -3.61 20.45 -6.63
CA LEU A 114 -2.40 20.27 -5.83
C LEU A 114 -1.16 20.33 -6.73
N SER A 115 -0.17 21.15 -6.37
CA SER A 115 1.10 21.25 -7.07
C SER A 115 2.25 21.48 -6.10
N PRO A 116 3.51 21.16 -6.45
CA PRO A 116 4.64 21.63 -5.67
C PRO A 116 4.77 23.15 -5.77
N PRO A 117 5.37 23.82 -4.76
CA PRO A 117 5.77 25.22 -4.89
C PRO A 117 6.71 25.45 -6.08
N ALA A 118 6.74 26.66 -6.61
CA ALA A 118 7.57 27.01 -7.76
C ALA A 118 9.06 26.73 -7.46
N GLY A 119 9.70 25.94 -8.33
CA GLY A 119 11.11 25.56 -8.19
C GLY A 119 11.37 24.41 -7.21
N GLU A 120 10.35 23.83 -6.58
CA GLU A 120 10.48 22.68 -5.68
C GLU A 120 10.06 21.37 -6.37
N GLN A 121 10.77 20.29 -6.08
CA GLN A 121 10.41 18.92 -6.46
C GLN A 121 10.45 18.04 -5.21
N PRO A 122 9.29 17.53 -4.74
CA PRO A 122 9.24 16.64 -3.59
C PRO A 122 10.09 15.38 -3.84
N SER A 123 10.90 15.01 -2.86
CA SER A 123 11.65 13.75 -2.91
C SER A 123 10.73 12.55 -2.71
N LEU A 124 11.01 11.46 -3.41
CA LEU A 124 10.38 10.15 -3.19
C LEU A 124 11.04 9.34 -2.07
N GLU A 125 12.08 9.89 -1.44
CA GLU A 125 12.71 9.27 -0.27
C GLU A 125 11.79 9.30 0.94
N PHE A 126 11.90 8.26 1.77
CA PHE A 126 11.10 8.08 2.97
C PHE A 126 11.96 8.08 4.23
N ARG A 127 11.30 8.31 5.37
CA ARG A 127 11.82 8.00 6.69
C ARG A 127 11.26 6.64 7.10
N LEU A 128 12.14 5.74 7.51
CA LEU A 128 11.77 4.44 8.04
C LEU A 128 11.64 4.52 9.56
N GLY A 129 10.44 4.23 10.07
CA GLY A 129 10.17 3.98 11.48
C GLY A 129 9.35 2.70 11.63
N GLY A 130 8.36 2.69 12.54
CA GLY A 130 7.35 1.62 12.56
C GLY A 130 6.52 1.56 11.26
N THR A 131 6.45 2.67 10.54
CA THR A 131 5.87 2.79 9.20
C THR A 131 6.81 3.56 8.28
N ARG A 132 6.61 3.43 6.97
CA ARG A 132 7.18 4.31 5.94
C ARG A 132 6.37 5.58 5.85
N CYS A 133 7.06 6.71 5.98
CA CYS A 133 6.48 8.03 5.77
C CYS A 133 7.36 8.82 4.79
N PRO A 134 6.78 9.60 3.87
CA PRO A 134 7.58 10.49 3.02
C PRO A 134 8.40 11.46 3.88
N LYS A 135 9.58 11.88 3.39
CA LYS A 135 10.26 13.03 3.99
C LYS A 135 9.35 14.27 3.95
N PRO A 136 9.46 15.22 4.89
CA PRO A 136 8.64 16.43 4.87
C PRO A 136 8.73 17.14 3.51
N TYR A 137 7.57 17.49 2.95
CA TYR A 137 7.45 18.20 1.69
C TYR A 137 6.34 19.25 1.79
N ARG A 138 6.35 20.21 0.87
CA ARG A 138 5.33 21.25 0.76
C ARG A 138 4.52 21.07 -0.51
N LEU A 139 3.26 21.49 -0.45
CA LEU A 139 2.36 21.58 -1.60
C LEU A 139 1.60 22.91 -1.55
N CYS A 140 1.25 23.41 -2.73
CA CYS A 140 0.25 24.44 -2.91
C CYS A 140 -1.10 23.77 -3.17
N ALA A 141 -2.14 24.18 -2.45
CA ALA A 141 -3.51 23.78 -2.70
C ALA A 141 -4.29 25.01 -3.19
N VAL A 142 -4.59 25.05 -4.49
CA VAL A 142 -5.30 26.16 -5.13
C VAL A 142 -6.75 25.75 -5.38
N PRO A 143 -7.77 26.50 -4.93
CA PRO A 143 -9.16 26.20 -5.22
C PRO A 143 -9.40 26.02 -6.73
N ARG A 144 -10.25 25.05 -7.09
CA ARG A 144 -10.67 24.77 -8.47
C ARG A 144 -11.83 25.65 -8.92
#